data_AF-A0A349UIN6-F1
#
_entry.id   AF-A0A349UIN6-F1
#
_cell.length_a   1.000
_cell.length_b   1.000
_cell.length_c   1.000
_cell.angle_alpha   90.00
_cell.angle_beta   90.00
_cell.angle_gamma   90.00
#
_symmetry.space_group_name_H-M   'P 1'
#
loop_
_entity.id
_entity.type
_entity.pdbx_description
1 polymer ?
#
loop_
_entity_poly.entity_id
_entity_poly.type
_entity_poly.pdbx_seq_one_letter_code
_entity_poly.pdbx_strand_id
1 'polypeptide(L)'
;PGSERKGVAFARADLFDGATCIVTPTRHTPPKLVARAEALWRSLGMRTLRLAPAAHDRAVARVSHLPHALAALLMMLPGDADLPVAATGFRDATRLASGDPEMWRDIFLTNRAAVLEALDRMDRSLAGFRKLVDEVDADGIEKFLARAKARRDGTVARTFSDRRVAME
;
A
#
# COMPACT_ATOMS: atom_id res chain seq x y z
N PRO A 1 7.97 0.56 7.15
CA PRO A 1 7.61 1.05 8.49
C PRO A 1 7.80 2.56 8.48
N GLY A 2 6.92 3.29 9.14
CA GLY A 2 6.95 4.73 9.21
C GLY A 2 5.84 5.19 10.14
N SER A 3 6.12 6.24 10.90
CA SER A 3 5.13 6.99 11.65
C SER A 3 4.90 8.31 10.89
N GLU A 4 3.70 8.88 10.96
CA GLU A 4 3.48 10.26 10.51
C GLU A 4 4.32 11.29 11.30
N ARG A 5 4.94 10.87 12.41
CA ARG A 5 5.77 11.71 13.27
C ARG A 5 7.20 11.81 12.73
N LYS A 6 7.69 13.05 12.58
CA LYS A 6 9.01 13.36 12.03
C LYS A 6 9.99 13.76 13.14
N GLY A 7 11.27 13.40 12.98
CA GLY A 7 12.37 13.81 13.87
C GLY A 7 12.92 12.67 14.73
N VAL A 8 14.19 12.80 15.15
CA VAL A 8 14.92 11.77 15.89
C VAL A 8 14.28 11.42 17.25
N ALA A 9 13.53 12.35 17.83
CA ALA A 9 12.78 12.13 19.07
C ALA A 9 11.72 11.03 18.95
N PHE A 10 11.28 10.68 17.74
CA PHE A 10 10.34 9.59 17.48
C PHE A 10 11.03 8.32 16.97
N ALA A 11 12.37 8.26 17.01
CA ALA A 11 13.11 7.05 16.69
C ALA A 11 12.77 5.97 17.73
N ARG A 12 12.57 4.74 17.25
CA ARG A 12 12.32 3.57 18.10
C ARG A 12 13.25 2.44 17.70
N ALA A 13 13.78 1.73 18.68
CA ALA A 13 14.71 0.62 18.43
C ALA A 13 14.05 -0.53 17.66
N ASP A 14 12.76 -0.73 17.87
CA ASP A 14 11.92 -1.77 17.25
C ASP A 14 11.32 -1.35 15.89
N LEU A 15 11.70 -0.19 15.35
CA LEU A 15 11.02 0.40 14.17
C LEU A 15 11.06 -0.52 12.95
N PHE A 16 12.10 -1.34 12.83
CA PHE A 16 12.37 -2.18 11.69
C PHE A 16 12.01 -3.66 11.90
N ASP A 17 11.66 -4.06 13.12
CA ASP A 17 11.41 -5.47 13.44
C ASP A 17 10.27 -6.06 12.60
N GLY A 18 10.55 -7.19 11.95
CA GLY A 18 9.60 -7.90 11.08
C GLY A 18 9.24 -7.18 9.77
N ALA A 19 9.74 -5.97 9.56
CA ALA A 19 9.50 -5.20 8.35
C ALA A 19 10.21 -5.79 7.14
N THR A 20 9.77 -5.43 5.94
CA THR A 20 10.43 -5.83 4.69
C THR A 20 11.25 -4.67 4.13
N CYS A 21 12.53 -4.91 3.89
CA CYS A 21 13.39 -4.04 3.11
C CYS A 21 13.49 -4.58 1.68
N ILE A 22 13.14 -3.76 0.70
CA ILE A 22 13.32 -4.11 -0.71
C ILE A 22 14.70 -3.62 -1.15
N VAL A 23 15.53 -4.54 -1.61
CA VAL A 23 16.84 -4.24 -2.19
C VAL A 23 16.73 -4.29 -3.70
N THR A 24 17.11 -3.20 -4.38
CA THR A 24 16.94 -3.06 -5.84
C THR A 24 18.27 -3.09 -6.59
N PRO A 25 18.94 -4.25 -6.71
CA PRO A 25 20.22 -4.33 -7.41
C PRO A 25 20.03 -4.05 -8.90
N THR A 26 21.05 -3.44 -9.50
CA THR A 26 21.15 -3.27 -10.96
C THR A 26 22.25 -4.17 -11.50
N ARG A 27 22.37 -4.26 -12.84
CA ARG A 27 23.50 -4.96 -13.50
C ARG A 27 24.88 -4.41 -13.11
N HIS A 28 24.92 -3.17 -12.61
CA HIS A 28 26.16 -2.51 -12.18
C HIS A 28 26.43 -2.66 -10.68
N THR A 29 25.52 -3.29 -9.93
CA THR A 29 25.67 -3.47 -8.49
C THR A 29 26.45 -4.75 -8.19
N PRO A 30 27.68 -4.68 -7.61
CA PRO A 30 28.45 -5.88 -7.28
C PRO A 30 27.71 -6.78 -6.29
N PRO A 31 27.67 -8.11 -6.51
CA PRO A 31 26.96 -9.05 -5.62
C PRO A 31 27.37 -8.94 -4.14
N LYS A 32 28.65 -8.67 -3.87
CA LYS A 32 29.16 -8.45 -2.51
C LYS A 32 28.51 -7.27 -1.80
N LEU A 33 28.17 -6.20 -2.52
CA LEU A 33 27.52 -5.02 -1.95
C LEU A 33 26.04 -5.28 -1.70
N VAL A 34 25.38 -6.06 -2.57
CA VAL A 34 24.00 -6.52 -2.34
C VAL A 34 23.93 -7.37 -1.07
N ALA A 35 24.84 -8.34 -0.91
CA ALA A 35 24.90 -9.18 0.27
C ALA A 35 25.16 -8.38 1.55
N ARG A 36 26.04 -7.38 1.50
CA ARG A 36 26.32 -6.48 2.63
C ARG A 36 25.10 -5.63 3.01
N ALA A 37 24.40 -5.07 2.03
CA ALA A 37 23.18 -4.29 2.28
C ALA A 37 22.09 -5.17 2.90
N GLU A 38 21.90 -6.39 2.40
CA GLU A 38 20.94 -7.32 2.99
C GLU A 38 21.31 -7.73 4.41
N ALA A 39 22.59 -8.01 4.69
CA ALA A 39 23.06 -8.35 6.02
C ALA A 39 22.78 -7.23 7.03
N LEU A 40 23.02 -5.97 6.63
CA LEU A 40 22.70 -4.80 7.44
C LEU A 40 21.20 -4.76 7.80
N TRP A 41 20.31 -4.87 6.82
CA TRP A 41 18.87 -4.81 7.09
C TRP A 41 18.38 -6.00 7.93
N ARG A 42 18.92 -7.20 7.70
CA ARG A 42 18.61 -8.37 8.52
C ARG A 42 19.10 -8.23 9.96
N SER A 43 20.25 -7.58 10.19
CA SER A 43 20.72 -7.29 11.56
C SER A 43 19.83 -6.31 12.33
N LEU A 44 18.96 -5.58 11.62
CA LEU A 44 17.92 -4.70 12.21
C LEU A 44 16.55 -5.40 12.29
N GLY A 45 16.50 -6.73 12.25
CA GLY A 45 15.25 -7.49 12.36
C GLY A 45 14.38 -7.50 11.09
N MET A 46 14.85 -6.94 9.97
CA MET A 46 14.08 -6.90 8.72
C MET A 46 14.24 -8.18 7.90
N ARG A 47 13.17 -8.52 7.16
CA ARG A 47 13.25 -9.44 6.02
C ARG A 47 13.70 -8.67 4.78
N THR A 48 14.51 -9.28 3.91
CA THR A 48 14.92 -8.65 2.65
C THR A 48 14.26 -9.31 1.45
N LEU A 49 13.89 -8.50 0.46
CA LEU A 49 13.37 -8.95 -0.82
C LEU A 49 14.14 -8.26 -1.94
N ARG A 50 14.64 -9.01 -2.92
CA ARG A 50 15.27 -8.42 -4.11
C ARG A 50 14.24 -8.19 -5.19
N LEU A 51 14.20 -6.99 -5.76
CA LEU A 51 13.39 -6.68 -6.94
C LEU A 51 14.23 -5.87 -7.93
N ALA A 52 13.97 -6.01 -9.24
CA ALA A 52 14.46 -5.01 -10.19
C ALA A 52 13.81 -3.65 -9.88
N PRO A 53 14.48 -2.51 -10.10
CA PRO A 53 13.93 -1.17 -9.81
C PRO A 53 12.52 -0.97 -10.39
N ALA A 54 12.34 -1.26 -11.69
CA ALA A 54 11.02 -1.12 -12.33
C ALA A 54 9.95 -2.08 -11.77
N ALA A 55 10.35 -3.24 -11.25
CA ALA A 55 9.43 -4.18 -10.61
C ALA A 55 9.01 -3.69 -9.21
N HIS A 56 9.94 -3.11 -8.45
CA HIS A 56 9.64 -2.40 -7.20
C HIS A 56 8.62 -1.29 -7.44
N ASP A 57 8.90 -0.39 -8.38
CA ASP A 57 8.08 0.78 -8.66
C ASP A 57 6.65 0.42 -9.03
N ARG A 58 6.47 -0.58 -9.91
CA ARG A 58 5.15 -1.11 -10.26
C ARG A 58 4.44 -1.79 -9.08
N ALA A 59 5.18 -2.49 -8.22
CA ALA A 59 4.59 -3.13 -7.05
C ALA A 59 4.08 -2.07 -6.06
N VAL A 60 4.93 -1.12 -5.65
CA VAL A 60 4.57 -0.08 -4.68
C VAL A 60 3.54 0.90 -5.22
N ALA A 61 3.51 1.15 -6.53
CA ALA A 61 2.44 1.92 -7.16
C ALA A 61 1.06 1.30 -6.88
N ARG A 62 0.94 -0.04 -6.94
CA ARG A 62 -0.34 -0.73 -6.72
C ARG A 62 -0.69 -0.94 -5.24
N VAL A 63 0.31 -1.19 -4.39
CA VAL A 63 0.08 -1.58 -2.98
C VAL A 63 0.32 -0.47 -1.96
N SER A 64 0.81 0.70 -2.40
CA SER A 64 1.08 1.86 -1.54
C SER A 64 0.56 3.16 -2.15
N HIS A 65 1.00 3.51 -3.36
CA HIS A 65 0.71 4.83 -3.93
C HIS A 65 -0.77 4.98 -4.33
N LEU A 66 -1.31 4.02 -5.09
CA LEU A 66 -2.71 4.02 -5.48
C LEU A 66 -3.65 3.98 -4.25
N PRO A 67 -3.44 3.13 -3.22
CA PRO A 67 -4.20 3.20 -1.98
C PRO A 67 -4.21 4.59 -1.33
N HIS A 68 -3.08 5.31 -1.30
CA HIS A 68 -3.04 6.66 -0.76
C HIS A 68 -3.86 7.65 -1.61
N ALA A 69 -3.71 7.62 -2.94
CA ALA A 69 -4.49 8.46 -3.85
C ALA A 69 -6.00 8.22 -3.69
N LEU A 70 -6.41 6.95 -3.57
CA LEU A 70 -7.81 6.59 -3.38
C LEU A 70 -8.35 7.03 -2.02
N ALA A 71 -7.55 6.94 -0.95
CA ALA A 71 -7.95 7.48 0.35
C ALA A 71 -8.19 9.00 0.30
N ALA A 72 -7.33 9.74 -0.40
CA ALA A 72 -7.50 11.17 -0.61
C ALA A 72 -8.76 11.48 -1.43
N LEU A 73 -8.99 10.76 -2.54
CA LEU A 73 -10.20 10.93 -3.37
C LEU A 73 -11.48 10.60 -2.59
N LEU A 74 -11.48 9.54 -1.78
CA LEU A 74 -12.61 9.18 -0.92
C LEU A 74 -12.92 10.26 0.11
N MET A 75 -11.90 10.91 0.67
CA MET A 75 -12.09 12.01 1.62
C MET A 75 -12.62 13.28 0.95
N MET A 76 -12.33 13.49 -0.33
CA MET A 76 -12.81 14.64 -1.09
C MET A 76 -14.22 14.46 -1.69
N LEU A 77 -14.80 13.26 -1.60
CA LEU A 77 -16.11 12.94 -2.19
C LEU A 77 -17.31 13.47 -1.39
N PRO A 78 -17.43 13.28 -0.06
CA PRO A 78 -18.58 13.73 0.70
C PRO A 78 -18.59 15.26 0.88
N GLY A 79 -19.78 15.85 0.96
CA GLY A 79 -19.96 17.20 1.47
C GLY A 79 -20.03 17.24 3.00
N ASP A 80 -19.96 18.44 3.59
CA ASP A 80 -20.00 18.62 5.05
C ASP A 80 -21.25 18.02 5.70
N ALA A 81 -22.39 18.03 4.99
CA ALA A 81 -23.65 17.46 5.46
C ALA A 81 -23.64 15.92 5.52
N ASP A 82 -22.74 15.24 4.79
CA ASP A 82 -22.63 13.78 4.79
C ASP A 82 -21.74 13.27 5.94
N LEU A 83 -20.84 14.11 6.46
CA LEU A 83 -19.86 13.71 7.48
C LEU A 83 -20.46 13.21 8.80
N PRO A 84 -21.62 13.70 9.30
CA PRO A 84 -22.24 13.18 10.52
C PRO A 84 -22.62 11.69 10.46
N VAL A 85 -22.83 11.12 9.27
CA VAL A 85 -23.13 9.68 9.12
C VAL A 85 -21.88 8.84 8.84
N ALA A 86 -20.70 9.45 8.76
CA ALA A 86 -19.46 8.74 8.55
C ALA A 86 -19.14 7.82 9.74
N ALA A 87 -18.94 6.53 9.45
CA ALA A 87 -18.64 5.52 10.45
C ALA A 87 -17.15 5.15 10.49
N THR A 88 -16.81 4.21 11.37
CA THR A 88 -15.44 3.66 11.50
C THR A 88 -14.88 3.14 10.19
N GLY A 89 -15.72 2.56 9.32
CA GLY A 89 -15.30 2.11 7.99
C GLY A 89 -14.79 3.24 7.10
N PHE A 90 -15.44 4.40 7.10
CA PHE A 90 -14.97 5.57 6.36
C PHE A 90 -13.65 6.08 6.94
N ARG A 91 -13.58 6.25 8.27
CA ARG A 91 -12.35 6.67 8.98
C ARG A 91 -11.16 5.77 8.63
N ASP A 92 -11.34 4.45 8.63
CA ASP A 92 -10.25 3.52 8.39
C ASP A 92 -9.84 3.49 6.90
N ALA A 93 -10.80 3.65 5.99
CA ALA A 93 -10.55 3.74 4.54
C ALA A 93 -9.84 5.04 4.14
N THR A 94 -10.11 6.15 4.82
CA THR A 94 -9.51 7.46 4.55
C THR A 94 -8.30 7.77 5.42
N ARG A 95 -7.92 6.92 6.37
CA ARG A 95 -6.76 7.14 7.27
C ARG A 95 -5.47 7.54 6.55
N LEU A 96 -5.24 7.02 5.35
CA LEU A 96 -4.04 7.35 4.58
C LEU A 96 -4.05 8.80 4.07
N ALA A 97 -5.21 9.44 3.90
CA ALA A 97 -5.34 10.81 3.38
C ALA A 97 -4.67 11.87 4.29
N SER A 98 -4.39 11.55 5.56
CA SER A 98 -3.64 12.42 6.48
C SER A 98 -2.12 12.40 6.26
N GLY A 99 -1.63 11.79 5.19
CA GLY A 99 -0.21 11.81 4.85
C GLY A 99 0.28 13.18 4.43
N ASP A 100 1.58 13.42 4.61
CA ASP A 100 2.23 14.69 4.27
C ASP A 100 2.10 15.03 2.76
N PRO A 101 1.43 16.13 2.38
CA PRO A 101 1.15 16.43 0.98
C PRO A 101 2.41 16.63 0.13
N GLU A 102 3.47 17.20 0.69
CA GLU A 102 4.71 17.45 -0.03
C GLU A 102 5.42 16.13 -0.38
N MET A 103 5.54 15.23 0.60
CA MET A 103 6.11 13.90 0.40
C MET A 103 5.31 13.09 -0.63
N TRP A 104 3.97 13.09 -0.54
CA TRP A 104 3.14 12.32 -1.45
C TRP A 104 3.11 12.88 -2.87
N ARG A 105 3.16 14.21 -3.03
CA ARG A 105 3.41 14.86 -4.34
C ARG A 105 4.68 14.28 -4.97
N ASP A 106 5.79 14.28 -4.23
CA ASP A 106 7.07 13.82 -4.76
C ASP A 106 7.07 12.32 -5.08
N ILE A 107 6.42 11.50 -4.25
CA ILE A 107 6.21 10.07 -4.51
C ILE A 107 5.43 9.84 -5.82
N PHE A 108 4.34 10.60 -6.04
CA PHE A 108 3.55 10.47 -7.27
C PHE A 108 4.32 10.93 -8.50
N LEU A 109 5.06 12.03 -8.41
CA LEU A 109 5.83 12.57 -9.54
C LEU A 109 7.02 11.67 -9.89
N THR A 110 7.75 11.17 -8.90
CA THR A 110 8.92 10.30 -9.12
C THR A 110 8.54 8.92 -9.64
N ASN A 111 7.36 8.39 -9.29
CA ASN A 111 6.85 7.12 -9.79
C ASN A 111 5.66 7.27 -10.78
N ARG A 112 5.60 8.40 -11.49
CA ARG A 112 4.45 8.80 -12.32
C ARG A 112 3.97 7.72 -13.28
N ALA A 113 4.88 7.08 -14.01
CA ALA A 113 4.51 6.10 -15.04
C ALA A 113 3.79 4.87 -14.44
N ALA A 114 4.30 4.32 -13.33
CA ALA A 114 3.67 3.17 -12.69
C ALA A 114 2.38 3.55 -11.96
N VAL A 115 2.30 4.79 -11.44
CA VAL A 115 1.07 5.33 -10.83
C VAL A 115 -0.03 5.46 -11.87
N LEU A 116 0.26 6.00 -13.05
CA LEU A 116 -0.71 6.09 -14.15
C LEU A 116 -1.19 4.69 -14.58
N GLU A 117 -0.28 3.73 -14.73
CA GLU A 117 -0.66 2.34 -15.04
C GLU A 117 -1.58 1.75 -13.96
N ALA A 118 -1.37 2.09 -12.69
CA ALA A 118 -2.21 1.65 -11.58
C ALA A 118 -3.59 2.33 -11.59
N LEU A 119 -3.66 3.63 -11.90
CA LEU A 119 -4.91 4.37 -12.07
C LEU A 119 -5.74 3.81 -13.23
N ASP A 120 -5.14 3.57 -14.39
CA ASP A 120 -5.85 2.98 -15.54
C ASP A 120 -6.47 1.61 -15.21
N ARG A 121 -5.78 0.81 -14.38
CA ARG A 121 -6.30 -0.48 -13.88
C ARG A 121 -7.46 -0.27 -12.93
N MET A 122 -7.43 0.77 -12.10
CA MET A 122 -8.52 1.12 -11.20
C MET A 122 -9.73 1.62 -11.97
N ASP A 123 -9.56 2.49 -12.96
CA ASP A 123 -10.65 3.01 -13.79
C ASP A 123 -11.42 1.88 -14.47
N ARG A 124 -10.71 0.90 -15.04
CA ARG A 124 -11.36 -0.30 -15.61
C ARG A 124 -12.11 -1.12 -14.56
N SER A 125 -11.57 -1.23 -13.36
CA SER A 125 -12.21 -1.97 -12.26
C SER A 125 -13.47 -1.24 -11.76
N LEU A 126 -13.41 0.08 -11.64
CA LEU A 126 -14.53 0.93 -11.25
C LEU A 126 -15.62 0.94 -12.32
N ALA A 127 -15.26 1.05 -13.60
CA ALA A 127 -16.21 0.96 -14.71
C ALA A 127 -16.92 -0.41 -14.73
N GLY A 128 -16.18 -1.50 -14.48
CA GLY A 128 -16.76 -2.84 -14.36
C GLY A 128 -17.75 -2.94 -13.20
N PHE A 129 -17.38 -2.46 -12.00
CA PHE A 129 -18.27 -2.49 -10.85
C PHE A 129 -19.51 -1.59 -11.05
N ARG A 130 -19.32 -0.41 -11.64
CA ARG A 130 -20.42 0.49 -12.02
C ARG A 130 -21.43 -0.21 -12.92
N LYS A 131 -20.97 -0.94 -13.93
CA LYS A 131 -21.84 -1.70 -14.84
C LYS A 131 -22.69 -2.73 -14.09
N LEU A 132 -22.09 -3.48 -13.16
CA LEU A 132 -22.84 -4.45 -12.34
C LEU A 132 -23.97 -3.78 -11.54
N VAL A 133 -23.72 -2.58 -11.00
CA VAL A 133 -24.73 -1.80 -10.26
C VAL A 133 -25.81 -1.25 -11.19
N ASP A 134 -25.42 -0.68 -12.34
CA ASP A 134 -26.33 -0.11 -13.34
C ASP A 134 -27.29 -1.15 -13.93
N GLU A 135 -26.80 -2.36 -14.14
CA GLU A 135 -27.58 -3.50 -14.65
C GLU A 135 -28.35 -4.26 -13.55
N VAL A 136 -28.24 -3.83 -12.28
CA VAL A 136 -28.84 -4.51 -11.12
C VAL A 136 -28.43 -5.99 -11.03
N ASP A 137 -27.19 -6.31 -11.43
CA ASP A 137 -26.64 -7.67 -11.44
C ASP A 137 -26.22 -8.12 -10.04
N ALA A 138 -27.20 -8.55 -9.24
CA ALA A 138 -27.00 -9.00 -7.87
C ALA A 138 -25.96 -10.13 -7.76
N ASP A 139 -26.04 -11.13 -8.64
CA ASP A 139 -25.11 -12.26 -8.68
C ASP A 139 -23.69 -11.82 -9.02
N GLY A 140 -23.54 -10.91 -9.98
CA GLY A 140 -22.26 -10.34 -10.38
C GLY A 140 -21.61 -9.54 -9.27
N ILE A 141 -22.40 -8.73 -8.55
CA ILE A 141 -21.95 -7.98 -7.37
C ILE A 141 -21.47 -8.95 -6.28
N GLU A 142 -22.25 -9.99 -5.95
CA GLU A 142 -21.87 -10.97 -4.93
C GLU A 142 -20.57 -11.69 -5.31
N LYS A 143 -20.44 -12.15 -6.56
CA LYS A 143 -19.22 -12.80 -7.06
C LYS A 143 -17.99 -11.88 -6.96
N PHE A 144 -18.13 -10.60 -7.29
CA PHE A 144 -17.06 -9.63 -7.15
C PHE A 144 -16.63 -9.46 -5.68
N LEU A 145 -17.58 -9.28 -4.77
CA LEU A 145 -17.32 -9.11 -3.35
C LEU A 145 -16.72 -10.37 -2.72
N ALA A 146 -17.22 -11.56 -3.07
CA ALA A 146 -16.68 -12.84 -2.62
C ALA A 146 -15.23 -13.03 -3.05
N ARG A 147 -14.90 -12.68 -4.31
CA ARG A 147 -13.53 -12.72 -4.81
C ARG A 147 -12.62 -11.75 -4.06
N ALA A 148 -13.09 -10.53 -3.77
CA ALA A 148 -12.34 -9.55 -3.00
C ALA A 148 -12.08 -10.04 -1.57
N LYS A 149 -13.11 -10.59 -0.91
CA LYS A 149 -13.02 -11.21 0.42
C LYS A 149 -11.98 -12.33 0.46
N ALA A 150 -12.08 -13.31 -0.44
CA ALA A 150 -11.14 -14.43 -0.49
C ALA A 150 -9.69 -13.97 -0.67
N ARG A 151 -9.47 -12.96 -1.53
CA ARG A 151 -8.14 -12.39 -1.74
C ARG A 151 -7.61 -11.67 -0.50
N ARG A 152 -8.45 -10.88 0.19
CA ARG A 152 -8.07 -10.19 1.43
C ARG A 152 -7.73 -11.17 2.53
N ASP A 153 -8.62 -12.13 2.80
CA ASP A 153 -8.46 -13.09 3.90
C ASP A 153 -7.20 -13.95 3.67
N GLY A 154 -6.97 -14.40 2.44
CA GLY A 154 -5.72 -15.08 2.07
C GLY A 154 -4.47 -14.21 2.17
N THR A 155 -4.56 -12.92 1.87
CA THR A 155 -3.41 -11.99 2.00
C THR A 155 -3.08 -11.71 3.46
N VAL A 156 -4.10 -11.49 4.31
CA VAL A 156 -3.94 -11.26 5.75
C VAL A 156 -3.30 -12.48 6.41
N ALA A 157 -3.82 -13.67 6.11
CA ALA A 157 -3.30 -14.93 6.64
C ALA A 157 -1.83 -15.20 6.25
N ARG A 158 -1.36 -14.71 5.10
CA ARG A 158 0.01 -14.94 4.61
C ARG A 158 1.00 -13.83 4.93
N THR A 159 0.53 -12.58 5.00
CA THR A 159 1.41 -11.40 5.04
C THR A 159 1.52 -10.80 6.44
N PHE A 160 0.51 -11.02 7.28
CA PHE A 160 0.35 -10.35 8.58
C PHE A 160 0.19 -11.31 9.77
N SER A 161 0.00 -12.62 9.56
CA SER A 161 -0.04 -13.62 10.66
C SER A 161 1.36 -13.86 11.27
N ASP A 162 2.40 -13.96 10.43
CA ASP A 162 3.81 -14.05 10.85
C ASP A 162 4.31 -12.83 11.65
N ARG A 163 3.55 -11.72 11.67
CA ARG A 163 3.92 -10.51 12.43
C ARG A 163 3.45 -10.52 13.89
N ARG A 164 2.56 -11.45 14.29
CA ARG A 164 2.05 -11.53 15.68
C ARG A 164 2.85 -12.46 16.58
N VAL A 165 3.59 -13.42 16.03
CA VAL A 165 4.36 -14.42 16.82
C VAL A 165 5.68 -13.84 17.38
N ALA A 166 6.05 -12.60 17.03
CA ALA A 166 7.27 -11.95 17.53
C ALA A 166 7.01 -10.94 18.67
N MET A 167 5.79 -10.90 19.25
CA MET A 167 5.41 -9.96 20.32
C MET A 167 4.84 -10.64 21.57
N GLU A 168 5.06 -11.95 21.72
CA GLU A 168 4.88 -12.70 22.99
C GLU A 168 6.20 -13.37 23.35
#